data_AF-A0A1G6GGG6-F1
#
_entry.id   AF-A0A1G6GGG6-F1
#
_cell.length_a   1.000
_cell.length_b   1.000
_cell.length_c   1.000
_cell.angle_alpha   90.00
_cell.angle_beta   90.00
_cell.angle_gamma   90.00
#
_symmetry.space_group_name_H-M   'P 1'
#
loop_
_entity.id
_entity.type
_entity.pdbx_description
1 polymer ?
#
loop_
_entity_poly.entity_id
_entity_poly.type
_entity_poly.pdbx_seq_one_letter_code
_entity_poly.pdbx_strand_id
1 'polypeptide(L)'
;MLFKWMTLLSVSFVLLGCQSTNLETATASQSKQTTLEEKARPLTEQFFVEHILEIEQETVDMMYEHYEFHDDGFTFTIEFNAIKNQLTDFYTVDQIETYIKGIYDQPNDYNEYLYAFPLGASVDIYDAHLMHHTNRVELIVESDFYYQPNPTIYELVLEDGKWKINGQRNITLPADIRFALTEDLANHGYEEIDSIDVTEDLDSFEDRLPYYKGEKDYPFEVQLSNQNKTLTGEFDPLTGRLSQLEE
;
A
#
# COMPACT_ATOMS: atom_id res chain seq x y z
N MET A 1 -74.81 6.45 -36.71
CA MET A 1 -73.72 5.68 -37.37
C MET A 1 -73.43 4.48 -36.47
N LEU A 2 -73.96 3.31 -36.84
CA LEU A 2 -73.21 2.22 -37.50
C LEU A 2 -72.08 1.70 -36.59
N PHE A 3 -72.36 0.62 -35.83
CA PHE A 3 -71.82 -0.75 -36.05
C PHE A 3 -70.43 -0.92 -35.39
N LYS A 4 -70.02 -2.02 -34.78
CA LYS A 4 -70.58 -3.34 -34.45
C LYS A 4 -69.47 -4.08 -33.67
N TRP A 5 -69.87 -4.86 -32.64
CA TRP A 5 -69.39 -6.24 -32.33
C TRP A 5 -67.90 -6.35 -31.89
N MET A 6 -67.46 -7.30 -31.08
CA MET A 6 -67.97 -8.65 -30.83
C MET A 6 -67.41 -9.22 -29.52
N THR A 7 -68.20 -10.15 -29.02
CA THR A 7 -68.25 -10.92 -27.79
C THR A 7 -67.09 -11.91 -27.58
N LEU A 8 -66.80 -12.15 -26.29
CA LEU A 8 -66.38 -13.39 -25.60
C LEU A 8 -65.75 -14.54 -26.40
N LEU A 9 -64.70 -15.14 -25.81
CA LEU A 9 -64.74 -16.58 -25.52
C LEU A 9 -63.77 -16.98 -24.38
N SER A 10 -64.38 -17.61 -23.39
CA SER A 10 -63.79 -18.41 -22.31
C SER A 10 -63.14 -19.68 -22.83
N VAL A 11 -62.06 -20.15 -22.18
CA VAL A 11 -61.88 -21.57 -21.83
C VAL A 11 -61.01 -21.66 -20.58
N SER A 12 -61.52 -22.26 -19.51
CA SER A 12 -60.71 -22.91 -18.49
C SER A 12 -60.73 -24.41 -18.80
N PHE A 13 -59.56 -25.06 -18.82
CA PHE A 13 -59.44 -26.50 -18.59
C PHE A 13 -58.07 -26.85 -18.00
N VAL A 14 -58.15 -27.80 -17.09
CA VAL A 14 -57.14 -28.37 -16.18
C VAL A 14 -56.15 -29.28 -16.92
N LEU A 15 -54.89 -29.35 -16.47
CA LEU A 15 -54.15 -30.62 -16.32
C LEU A 15 -52.87 -30.45 -15.48
N LEU A 16 -52.76 -31.29 -14.45
CA LEU A 16 -51.55 -31.58 -13.69
C LEU A 16 -50.47 -32.15 -14.63
N GLY A 17 -49.22 -31.75 -14.40
CA GLY A 17 -48.03 -32.44 -14.89
C GLY A 17 -46.88 -32.27 -13.91
N CYS A 18 -46.56 -33.35 -13.19
CA CYS A 18 -45.31 -33.48 -12.43
C CYS A 18 -44.11 -33.33 -13.35
N GLN A 19 -43.17 -32.44 -13.05
CA GLN A 19 -41.75 -32.71 -13.26
C GLN A 19 -40.95 -32.13 -12.08
N SER A 20 -40.31 -33.05 -11.36
CA SER A 20 -39.22 -32.81 -10.45
C SER A 20 -37.99 -32.33 -11.22
N THR A 21 -37.44 -31.18 -10.84
CA THR A 21 -36.02 -30.87 -11.07
C THR A 21 -35.46 -30.22 -9.83
N ASN A 22 -34.43 -30.86 -9.29
CA ASN A 22 -33.52 -30.33 -8.29
C ASN A 22 -33.14 -28.89 -8.65
N LEU A 23 -33.31 -27.97 -7.71
CA LEU A 23 -32.48 -26.77 -7.65
C LEU A 23 -31.70 -26.86 -6.34
N GLU A 24 -30.61 -27.63 -6.40
CA GLU A 24 -29.38 -27.18 -5.76
C GLU A 24 -29.01 -25.86 -6.43
N THR A 25 -28.86 -24.81 -5.62
CA THR A 25 -28.00 -23.71 -6.00
C THR A 25 -27.01 -23.56 -4.86
N ALA A 26 -25.96 -24.36 -4.96
CA ALA A 26 -24.69 -24.09 -4.33
C ALA A 26 -24.08 -22.88 -5.06
N THR A 27 -23.85 -21.81 -4.31
CA THR A 27 -22.68 -20.94 -4.52
C THR A 27 -22.23 -20.35 -3.18
N ALA A 28 -22.05 -21.24 -2.20
CA ALA A 28 -21.00 -21.06 -1.20
C ALA A 28 -19.79 -21.84 -1.71
N SER A 29 -19.06 -21.27 -2.66
CA SER A 29 -17.85 -21.89 -3.20
C SER A 29 -16.94 -20.83 -3.80
N GLN A 30 -16.10 -20.23 -2.94
CA GLN A 30 -14.74 -19.83 -3.33
C GLN A 30 -13.77 -19.53 -2.17
N SER A 31 -14.14 -19.65 -0.90
CA SER A 31 -13.22 -19.32 0.21
C SER A 31 -12.44 -20.50 0.84
N LYS A 32 -12.35 -21.68 0.19
CA LYS A 32 -11.71 -22.87 0.80
C LYS A 32 -10.59 -23.54 0.01
N GLN A 33 -10.14 -22.97 -1.11
CA GLN A 33 -9.13 -23.60 -1.98
C GLN A 33 -7.76 -22.90 -2.02
N THR A 34 -7.57 -21.80 -1.30
CA THR A 34 -6.32 -21.01 -1.30
C THR A 34 -5.21 -21.61 -0.42
N THR A 35 -5.52 -22.14 0.77
CA THR A 35 -4.50 -22.58 1.75
C THR A 35 -3.59 -23.74 1.34
N LEU A 36 -3.97 -24.57 0.36
CA LEU A 36 -3.17 -25.72 -0.10
C LEU A 36 -2.30 -25.38 -1.31
N GLU A 37 -2.75 -24.48 -2.19
CA GLU A 37 -1.96 -24.03 -3.35
C GLU A 37 -0.83 -23.09 -2.92
N GLU A 38 -1.04 -22.29 -1.87
CA GLU A 38 -0.05 -21.36 -1.31
C GLU A 38 1.23 -22.06 -0.81
N LYS A 39 1.11 -23.30 -0.30
CA LYS A 39 2.26 -24.09 0.18
C LYS A 39 3.10 -24.72 -0.93
N ALA A 40 2.58 -24.79 -2.16
CA ALA A 40 3.25 -25.44 -3.28
C ALA A 40 3.87 -24.46 -4.28
N ARG A 41 3.53 -23.17 -4.20
CA ARG A 41 4.13 -22.14 -5.05
C ARG A 41 5.55 -21.79 -4.55
N PRO A 42 6.52 -21.64 -5.47
CA PRO A 42 7.82 -21.08 -5.11
C PRO A 42 7.65 -19.67 -4.50
N LEU A 43 8.29 -19.44 -3.35
CA LEU A 43 8.32 -18.14 -2.69
C LEU A 43 9.32 -17.23 -3.42
N THR A 44 8.87 -16.60 -4.50
CA THR A 44 9.68 -15.71 -5.35
C THR A 44 9.28 -14.24 -5.16
N GLU A 45 10.10 -13.32 -5.67
CA GLU A 45 9.76 -11.89 -5.76
C GLU A 45 8.41 -11.69 -6.45
N GLN A 46 8.22 -12.30 -7.63
CA GLN A 46 6.97 -12.21 -8.38
C GLN A 46 5.76 -12.67 -7.55
N PHE A 47 5.89 -13.77 -6.80
CA PHE A 47 4.80 -14.26 -5.94
C PHE A 47 4.42 -13.21 -4.88
N PHE A 48 5.41 -12.64 -4.18
CA PHE A 48 5.12 -11.66 -3.13
C PHE A 48 4.66 -10.31 -3.68
N VAL A 49 5.15 -9.90 -4.85
CA VAL A 49 4.66 -8.71 -5.56
C VAL A 49 3.17 -8.87 -5.89
N GLU A 50 2.77 -9.98 -6.52
CA GLU A 50 1.37 -10.26 -6.86
C GLU A 50 0.49 -10.30 -5.59
N HIS A 51 0.99 -10.96 -4.54
CA HIS A 51 0.30 -11.07 -3.26
C HIS A 51 0.08 -9.72 -2.57
N ILE A 52 1.08 -8.85 -2.56
CA ILE A 52 0.95 -7.50 -2.00
C ILE A 52 -0.04 -6.67 -2.83
N LEU A 53 0.08 -6.68 -4.16
CA LEU A 53 -0.85 -5.95 -5.02
C LEU A 53 -2.31 -6.39 -4.81
N GLU A 54 -2.55 -7.69 -4.63
CA GLU A 54 -3.87 -8.23 -4.29
C GLU A 54 -4.35 -7.71 -2.93
N ILE A 55 -3.52 -7.80 -1.88
CA ILE A 55 -3.85 -7.29 -0.55
C ILE A 55 -4.17 -5.79 -0.59
N GLU A 56 -3.34 -4.98 -1.25
CA GLU A 56 -3.50 -3.53 -1.31
C GLU A 56 -4.78 -3.16 -2.06
N GLN A 57 -5.03 -3.78 -3.21
CA GLN A 57 -6.25 -3.53 -3.97
C GLN A 57 -7.50 -3.91 -3.17
N GLU A 58 -7.52 -5.07 -2.51
CA GLU A 58 -8.66 -5.47 -1.67
C GLU A 58 -8.85 -4.55 -0.45
N THR A 59 -7.76 -4.07 0.13
CA THR A 59 -7.80 -3.11 1.25
C THR A 59 -8.39 -1.79 0.80
N VAL A 60 -7.91 -1.27 -0.34
CA VAL A 60 -8.43 -0.06 -0.97
C VAL A 60 -9.91 -0.25 -1.26
N ASP A 61 -10.32 -1.28 -2.00
CA ASP A 61 -11.72 -1.50 -2.35
C ASP A 61 -12.64 -1.58 -1.13
N MET A 62 -12.20 -2.27 -0.06
CA MET A 62 -12.93 -2.35 1.21
C MET A 62 -13.07 -0.99 1.90
N MET A 63 -11.99 -0.21 1.96
CA MET A 63 -12.05 1.16 2.49
C MET A 63 -12.96 2.04 1.63
N TYR A 64 -12.90 1.88 0.31
CA TYR A 64 -13.69 2.63 -0.67
C TYR A 64 -15.19 2.32 -0.59
N GLU A 65 -15.58 1.10 -0.28
CA GLU A 65 -16.98 0.73 -0.09
C GLU A 65 -17.60 1.42 1.14
N HIS A 66 -16.77 1.77 2.11
CA HIS A 66 -17.20 2.16 3.45
C HIS A 66 -16.95 3.61 3.80
N TYR A 67 -16.60 4.47 2.85
CA TYR A 67 -16.41 5.89 3.13
C TYR A 67 -17.42 6.79 2.40
N GLU A 68 -17.68 7.95 2.99
CA GLU A 68 -18.51 9.01 2.41
C GLU A 68 -17.73 10.32 2.34
N PHE A 69 -17.87 11.02 1.21
CA PHE A 69 -17.36 12.39 1.04
C PHE A 69 -18.36 13.42 1.57
N HIS A 70 -17.84 14.40 2.28
CA HIS A 70 -18.55 15.56 2.80
C HIS A 70 -17.79 16.85 2.45
N ASP A 71 -18.41 18.02 2.67
CA ASP A 71 -17.80 19.32 2.37
C ASP A 71 -16.54 19.60 3.22
N ASP A 72 -16.43 18.98 4.39
CA ASP A 72 -15.34 19.14 5.36
C ASP A 72 -14.35 17.97 5.38
N GLY A 73 -14.49 17.01 4.46
CA GLY A 73 -13.58 15.88 4.33
C GLY A 73 -14.26 14.57 4.01
N PHE A 74 -13.75 13.48 4.59
CA PHE A 74 -14.35 12.16 4.45
C PHE A 74 -14.44 11.43 5.79
N THR A 75 -15.40 10.52 5.88
CA THR A 75 -15.63 9.69 7.06
C THR A 75 -15.96 8.26 6.67
N PHE A 76 -15.70 7.32 7.58
CA PHE A 76 -16.12 5.92 7.42
C PHE A 76 -17.55 5.73 7.93
N THR A 77 -18.35 4.98 7.17
CA THR A 77 -19.77 4.67 7.45
C THR A 77 -19.96 3.48 8.37
N ILE A 78 -18.90 2.71 8.61
CA ILE A 78 -18.90 1.54 9.51
C ILE A 78 -17.84 1.70 10.59
N GLU A 79 -18.06 1.03 11.72
CA GLU A 79 -17.12 0.98 12.83
C GLU A 79 -15.81 0.29 12.44
N PHE A 80 -14.68 0.78 12.95
CA PHE A 80 -13.34 0.21 12.70
C PHE A 80 -13.27 -1.30 12.96
N ASN A 81 -13.96 -1.80 13.99
CA ASN A 81 -13.97 -3.24 14.30
C ASN A 81 -14.54 -4.10 13.16
N ALA A 82 -15.46 -3.55 12.36
CA ALA A 82 -15.99 -4.25 11.18
C ALA A 82 -14.98 -4.31 10.03
N ILE A 83 -14.17 -3.26 9.84
CA ILE A 83 -13.06 -3.22 8.88
C ILE A 83 -11.94 -4.17 9.35
N LYS A 84 -11.52 -4.05 10.60
CA LYS A 84 -10.47 -4.87 11.22
C LYS A 84 -10.70 -6.36 11.01
N ASN A 85 -11.90 -6.86 11.27
CA ASN A 85 -12.22 -8.29 11.13
C ASN A 85 -12.09 -8.81 9.69
N GLN A 86 -12.24 -7.93 8.69
CA GLN A 86 -12.07 -8.30 7.29
C GLN A 86 -10.59 -8.27 6.88
N LEU A 87 -9.80 -7.38 7.49
CA LEU A 87 -8.37 -7.23 7.20
C LEU A 87 -7.47 -8.26 7.88
N THR A 88 -7.95 -9.02 8.87
CA THR A 88 -7.13 -10.01 9.59
C THR A 88 -6.61 -11.15 8.73
N ASP A 89 -7.17 -11.33 7.53
CA ASP A 89 -6.69 -12.29 6.54
C ASP A 89 -5.45 -11.80 5.78
N PHE A 90 -5.21 -10.48 5.76
CA PHE A 90 -4.15 -9.83 4.97
C PHE A 90 -3.06 -9.19 5.81
N TYR A 91 -3.42 -8.65 6.98
CA TYR A 91 -2.50 -7.96 7.88
C TYR A 91 -2.47 -8.66 9.24
N THR A 92 -1.33 -8.53 9.92
CA THR A 92 -1.28 -8.88 11.34
C THR A 92 -2.15 -7.91 12.16
N VAL A 93 -2.67 -8.38 13.29
CA VAL A 93 -3.50 -7.53 14.17
C VAL A 93 -2.76 -6.25 14.57
N ASP A 94 -1.45 -6.36 14.83
CA ASP A 94 -0.61 -5.22 15.19
C ASP A 94 -0.55 -4.20 14.05
N GLN A 95 -0.34 -4.65 12.80
CA GLN A 95 -0.29 -3.75 11.64
C GLN A 95 -1.64 -3.06 11.37
N ILE A 96 -2.76 -3.74 11.62
CA ILE A 96 -4.09 -3.12 11.52
C ILE A 96 -4.23 -2.00 12.55
N GLU A 97 -3.81 -2.24 13.79
CA GLU A 97 -3.97 -1.27 14.89
C GLU A 97 -2.99 -0.09 14.81
N THR A 98 -1.82 -0.26 14.21
CA THR A 98 -0.82 0.82 14.09
C THR A 98 -0.99 1.64 12.83
N TYR A 99 -1.27 1.01 11.70
CA TYR A 99 -1.22 1.66 10.40
C TYR A 99 -2.61 1.93 9.83
N ILE A 100 -3.41 0.88 9.64
CA ILE A 100 -4.76 0.98 9.09
C ILE A 100 -5.65 1.85 9.98
N LYS A 101 -5.52 1.70 11.31
CA LYS A 101 -6.26 2.52 12.27
C LYS A 101 -5.94 4.01 12.16
N GLY A 102 -4.69 4.38 11.83
CA GLY A 102 -4.31 5.78 11.63
C GLY A 102 -5.09 6.43 10.49
N ILE A 103 -5.22 5.73 9.36
CA ILE A 103 -6.04 6.14 8.22
C ILE A 103 -7.50 6.28 8.64
N TYR A 104 -8.01 5.30 9.39
CA TYR A 104 -9.40 5.28 9.84
C TYR A 104 -9.72 6.44 10.79
N ASP A 105 -8.82 6.74 11.73
CA ASP A 105 -9.02 7.78 12.75
C ASP A 105 -8.80 9.19 12.20
N GLN A 106 -7.92 9.34 11.21
CA GLN A 106 -7.55 10.63 10.62
C GLN A 106 -7.70 10.64 9.11
N PRO A 107 -8.89 10.30 8.58
CA PRO A 107 -9.12 10.15 7.16
C PRO A 107 -8.53 11.33 6.36
N ASN A 108 -8.90 12.56 6.69
CA ASN A 108 -8.51 13.74 5.91
C ASN A 108 -6.99 13.92 5.72
N ASP A 109 -6.17 13.50 6.68
CA ASP A 109 -4.71 13.55 6.59
C ASP A 109 -4.18 12.48 5.61
N TYR A 110 -4.99 11.45 5.36
CA TYR A 110 -4.73 10.30 4.50
C TYR A 110 -5.57 10.27 3.21
N ASN A 111 -6.23 11.37 2.80
CA ASN A 111 -7.09 11.39 1.61
C ASN A 111 -6.32 11.02 0.34
N GLU A 112 -5.17 11.67 0.12
CA GLU A 112 -4.28 11.39 -1.00
C GLU A 112 -3.75 9.94 -0.95
N TYR A 113 -3.53 9.46 0.27
CA TYR A 113 -3.04 8.11 0.54
C TYR A 113 -4.08 7.04 0.20
N LEU A 114 -5.39 7.25 0.37
CA LEU A 114 -6.40 6.30 -0.08
C LEU A 114 -6.38 6.07 -1.60
N TYR A 115 -5.99 7.06 -2.40
CA TYR A 115 -5.80 6.88 -3.85
C TYR A 115 -4.48 6.16 -4.20
N ALA A 116 -3.57 6.00 -3.24
CA ALA A 116 -2.19 5.61 -3.45
C ALA A 116 -1.69 4.52 -2.47
N PHE A 117 -2.56 3.81 -1.76
CA PHE A 117 -2.16 3.22 -0.48
C PHE A 117 -1.41 1.90 -0.55
N PRO A 118 -0.32 1.80 0.22
CA PRO A 118 1.05 2.16 -0.20
C PRO A 118 1.39 2.03 -1.70
N LEU A 119 0.58 1.30 -2.48
CA LEU A 119 0.71 1.19 -3.93
C LEU A 119 -0.58 1.58 -4.68
N GLY A 120 -1.73 1.77 -4.04
CA GLY A 120 -2.95 2.22 -4.72
C GLY A 120 -3.39 1.35 -5.92
N ALA A 121 -4.44 1.76 -6.61
CA ALA A 121 -5.09 0.92 -7.63
C ALA A 121 -4.41 0.93 -9.03
N SER A 122 -3.20 1.49 -9.18
CA SER A 122 -2.57 1.63 -10.50
C SER A 122 -1.07 1.92 -10.44
N VAL A 123 -0.35 1.38 -9.46
CA VAL A 123 1.10 1.59 -9.40
C VAL A 123 1.84 0.56 -10.23
N ASP A 124 2.68 1.06 -11.12
CA ASP A 124 3.66 0.27 -11.84
C ASP A 124 4.81 -0.06 -10.88
N ILE A 125 5.06 -1.36 -10.70
CA ILE A 125 6.25 -1.88 -10.01
C ILE A 125 7.31 -2.15 -11.06
N TYR A 126 8.49 -1.55 -10.91
CA TYR A 126 9.59 -1.70 -11.85
C TYR A 126 10.51 -2.85 -11.46
N ASP A 127 10.85 -2.90 -10.17
CA ASP A 127 11.81 -3.85 -9.63
C ASP A 127 11.42 -4.23 -8.20
N ALA A 128 11.84 -5.41 -7.80
CA ALA A 128 11.66 -5.90 -6.44
C ALA A 128 12.85 -6.74 -6.01
N HIS A 129 13.11 -6.77 -4.70
CA HIS A 129 14.14 -7.60 -4.09
C HIS A 129 13.60 -8.34 -2.88
N LEU A 130 13.71 -9.68 -2.88
CA LEU A 130 13.26 -10.52 -1.78
C LEU A 130 14.39 -10.90 -0.83
N MET A 131 14.20 -10.59 0.45
CA MET A 131 15.08 -10.96 1.55
C MET A 131 14.43 -11.99 2.46
N HIS A 132 15.11 -13.11 2.67
CA HIS A 132 14.64 -14.18 3.56
C HIS A 132 15.24 -14.03 4.96
N HIS A 133 14.37 -14.05 5.96
CA HIS A 133 14.75 -14.12 7.38
C HIS A 133 14.21 -15.42 8.00
N THR A 134 14.57 -15.69 9.26
CA THR A 134 14.18 -16.95 9.92
C THR A 134 12.67 -17.13 10.09
N ASN A 135 11.95 -16.04 10.35
CA ASN A 135 10.52 -16.06 10.70
C ASN A 135 9.66 -15.11 9.86
N ARG A 136 10.25 -14.47 8.86
CA ARG A 136 9.62 -13.46 8.01
C ARG A 136 10.33 -13.36 6.67
N VAL A 137 9.72 -12.67 5.73
CA VAL A 137 10.37 -12.17 4.52
C VAL A 137 10.25 -10.65 4.49
N GLU A 138 11.24 -10.00 3.88
CA GLU A 138 11.12 -8.59 3.50
C GLU A 138 11.14 -8.50 1.98
N LEU A 139 10.17 -7.80 1.41
CA LEU A 139 10.15 -7.47 0.00
C LEU A 139 10.38 -5.97 -0.14
N ILE A 140 11.45 -5.60 -0.82
CA ILE A 140 11.71 -4.23 -1.24
C ILE A 140 11.09 -4.08 -2.61
N VAL A 141 10.19 -3.11 -2.80
CA VAL A 141 9.51 -2.85 -4.06
C VAL A 141 9.82 -1.43 -4.48
N GLU A 142 10.32 -1.22 -5.69
CA GLU A 142 10.44 0.11 -6.28
C GLU A 142 9.29 0.34 -7.26
N SER A 143 8.51 1.36 -6.95
CA SER A 143 7.30 1.71 -7.67
C SER A 143 7.32 3.18 -8.10
N ASP A 144 6.38 3.63 -8.92
CA ASP A 144 6.26 5.05 -9.26
C ASP A 144 5.23 5.76 -8.40
N PHE A 145 5.61 6.91 -7.86
CA PHE A 145 4.69 7.90 -7.30
C PHE A 145 4.99 9.26 -7.93
N TYR A 146 4.02 9.80 -8.70
CA TYR A 146 4.21 11.04 -9.49
C TYR A 146 5.47 11.06 -10.38
N TYR A 147 5.76 9.94 -11.06
CA TYR A 147 6.94 9.76 -11.93
C TYR A 147 8.28 9.82 -11.20
N GLN A 148 8.28 9.55 -9.89
CA GLN A 148 9.48 9.41 -9.08
C GLN A 148 9.52 8.02 -8.44
N PRO A 149 10.71 7.40 -8.34
CA PRO A 149 10.87 6.15 -7.62
C PRO A 149 10.37 6.29 -6.18
N ASN A 150 9.49 5.39 -5.75
CA ASN A 150 8.91 5.33 -4.41
C ASN A 150 9.16 3.94 -3.80
N PRO A 151 10.38 3.69 -3.30
CA PRO A 151 10.73 2.42 -2.70
C PRO A 151 10.00 2.18 -1.37
N THR A 152 9.34 1.03 -1.29
CA THR A 152 8.60 0.58 -0.10
C THR A 152 9.11 -0.78 0.34
N ILE A 153 9.31 -0.97 1.64
CA ILE A 153 9.67 -2.25 2.22
C ILE A 153 8.45 -2.85 2.90
N TYR A 154 8.06 -4.04 2.47
CA TYR A 154 7.03 -4.85 3.08
C TYR A 154 7.66 -5.95 3.91
N GLU A 155 7.27 -6.04 5.18
CA GLU A 155 7.58 -7.18 6.02
C GLU A 155 6.38 -8.14 6.02
N LEU A 156 6.59 -9.40 5.61
CA LEU A 156 5.56 -10.42 5.61
C LEU A 156 5.89 -11.58 6.54
N VAL A 157 4.88 -12.06 7.27
CA VAL A 157 4.97 -13.20 8.20
C VAL A 157 3.92 -14.25 7.85
N LEU A 158 4.22 -15.51 8.15
CA LEU A 158 3.27 -16.61 7.98
C LEU A 158 2.48 -16.80 9.28
N GLU A 159 1.21 -16.40 9.30
CA GLU A 159 0.31 -16.50 10.44
C GLU A 159 -0.95 -17.27 10.03
N ASP A 160 -1.37 -18.26 10.82
CA ASP A 160 -2.50 -19.15 10.50
C ASP A 160 -2.42 -19.82 9.12
N GLY A 161 -1.20 -19.98 8.61
CA GLY A 161 -0.92 -20.57 7.30
C GLY A 161 -1.12 -19.65 6.11
N LYS A 162 -1.29 -18.34 6.33
CA LYS A 162 -1.38 -17.29 5.30
C LYS A 162 -0.23 -16.30 5.43
N TRP A 163 0.31 -15.83 4.32
CA TRP A 163 1.25 -14.71 4.35
C TRP A 163 0.51 -13.40 4.60
N LYS A 164 0.85 -12.73 5.70
CA LYS A 164 0.25 -11.45 6.11
C LYS A 164 1.30 -10.35 6.12
N ILE A 165 0.90 -9.13 5.78
CA ILE A 165 1.72 -7.93 5.97
C ILE A 165 1.80 -7.64 7.47
N ASN A 166 3.01 -7.72 8.01
CA ASN A 166 3.31 -7.40 9.40
C ASN A 166 3.82 -5.97 9.58
N GLY A 167 4.31 -5.37 8.51
CA GLY A 167 4.83 -4.02 8.54
C GLY A 167 5.07 -3.50 7.15
N GLN A 168 5.07 -2.18 7.05
CA GLN A 168 5.50 -1.48 5.85
C GLN A 168 6.24 -0.21 6.24
N ARG A 169 7.21 0.19 5.42
CA ARG A 169 7.93 1.44 5.59
C ARG A 169 8.39 1.98 4.24
N ASN A 170 8.25 3.28 4.06
CA ASN A 170 8.83 3.99 2.93
C ASN A 170 10.29 4.30 3.25
N ILE A 171 11.11 4.39 2.21
CA ILE A 171 12.51 4.74 2.33
C ILE A 171 12.65 6.22 1.98
N THR A 172 13.36 6.99 2.82
CA THR A 172 13.55 8.42 2.56
C THR A 172 14.44 8.62 1.34
N LEU A 173 13.95 9.32 0.33
CA LEU A 173 14.67 9.54 -0.93
C LEU A 173 15.61 10.73 -0.82
N PRO A 174 16.65 10.83 -1.67
CA PRO A 174 17.53 11.99 -1.73
C PRO A 174 16.82 13.35 -1.83
N ALA A 175 15.66 13.40 -2.51
CA ALA A 175 14.85 14.62 -2.59
C ALA A 175 14.24 15.01 -1.23
N ASP A 176 13.72 14.04 -0.49
CA ASP A 176 13.15 14.24 0.85
C ASP A 176 14.24 14.60 1.86
N ILE A 177 15.43 14.00 1.73
CA ILE A 177 16.59 14.32 2.57
C ILE A 177 17.01 15.78 2.36
N ARG A 178 17.08 16.26 1.11
CA ARG A 178 17.37 17.68 0.83
C ARG A 178 16.36 18.60 1.50
N PHE A 179 15.08 18.25 1.45
CA PHE A 179 14.03 19.02 2.10
C PHE A 179 14.22 19.03 3.64
N ALA A 180 14.38 17.85 4.26
CA ALA A 180 14.59 17.72 5.69
C ALA A 180 15.86 18.44 6.19
N LEU A 181 16.96 18.33 5.45
CA LEU A 181 18.21 19.05 5.73
C LEU A 181 18.00 20.57 5.68
N THR A 182 17.22 21.08 4.72
CA THR A 182 16.93 22.52 4.63
C THR A 182 16.21 23.01 5.89
N GLU A 183 15.19 22.28 6.36
CA GLU A 183 14.46 22.63 7.56
C GLU A 183 15.33 22.52 8.83
N ASP A 184 16.12 21.46 8.96
CA ASP A 184 16.99 21.26 10.12
C ASP A 184 18.09 22.34 10.21
N LEU A 185 18.72 22.67 9.09
CA LEU A 185 19.73 23.72 9.02
C LEU A 185 19.16 25.10 9.37
N ALA A 186 17.97 25.43 8.88
CA ALA A 186 17.27 26.66 9.24
C ALA A 186 17.01 26.72 10.77
N ASN A 187 16.60 25.60 11.38
CA ASN A 187 16.38 25.52 12.83
C ASN A 187 17.67 25.67 13.64
N HIS A 188 18.83 25.31 13.06
CA HIS A 188 20.15 25.51 13.64
C HIS A 188 20.77 26.89 13.33
N GLY A 189 20.01 27.80 12.69
CA GLY A 189 20.43 29.16 12.40
C GLY A 189 21.29 29.32 11.15
N TYR A 190 21.33 28.30 10.29
CA TYR A 190 21.92 28.39 8.95
C TYR A 190 20.85 28.89 7.96
N GLU A 191 20.78 30.21 7.76
CA GLU A 191 19.75 30.85 6.94
C GLU A 191 20.18 31.06 5.46
N GLU A 192 21.47 30.92 5.14
CA GLU A 192 22.02 31.15 3.81
C GLU A 192 22.80 29.91 3.32
N ILE A 193 22.05 29.00 2.68
CA ILE A 193 22.54 27.76 2.08
C ILE A 193 22.68 27.99 0.57
N ASP A 194 23.88 27.81 0.02
CA ASP A 194 24.14 27.89 -1.42
C ASP A 194 23.63 26.64 -2.15
N SER A 195 23.91 25.47 -1.58
CA SER A 195 23.49 24.19 -2.13
C SER A 195 23.45 23.10 -1.05
N ILE A 196 22.56 22.12 -1.28
CA ILE A 196 22.56 20.84 -0.58
C ILE A 196 22.68 19.78 -1.67
N ASP A 197 23.80 19.07 -1.66
CA ASP A 197 24.01 17.91 -2.49
C ASP A 197 23.73 16.66 -1.67
N VAL A 198 22.77 15.86 -2.14
CA VAL A 198 22.48 14.52 -1.61
C VAL A 198 22.48 13.65 -2.85
N THR A 199 23.66 13.20 -3.24
CA THR A 199 23.81 12.33 -4.40
C THR A 199 24.87 11.26 -4.20
N GLU A 200 24.50 10.05 -4.55
CA GLU A 200 25.29 9.26 -5.49
C GLU A 200 24.51 9.26 -6.83
N ASP A 201 25.19 9.17 -7.97
CA ASP A 201 24.55 8.92 -9.27
C ASP A 201 23.96 7.49 -9.28
N LEU A 202 22.77 7.34 -8.68
CA LEU A 202 22.09 6.05 -8.52
C LEU A 202 21.08 5.85 -9.64
N ASP A 203 21.56 5.44 -10.81
CA ASP A 203 20.73 5.29 -12.01
C ASP A 203 19.89 4.00 -11.98
N SER A 204 20.37 2.92 -11.37
CA SER A 204 19.68 1.63 -11.34
C SER A 204 19.17 1.22 -9.96
N PHE A 205 18.18 0.32 -9.93
CA PHE A 205 17.67 -0.27 -8.70
C PHE A 205 18.78 -0.94 -7.89
N GLU A 206 19.70 -1.64 -8.57
CA GLU A 206 20.86 -2.30 -7.93
C GLU A 206 21.82 -1.31 -7.26
N ASP A 207 21.96 -0.10 -7.79
CA ASP A 207 22.78 0.95 -7.17
C ASP A 207 22.11 1.49 -5.89
N ARG A 208 20.77 1.55 -5.88
CA ARG A 208 19.97 2.02 -4.74
C ARG A 208 19.78 0.96 -3.65
N LEU A 209 19.81 -0.33 -4.02
CA LEU A 209 19.51 -1.44 -3.13
C LEU A 209 20.34 -1.49 -1.82
N PRO A 210 21.66 -1.20 -1.80
CA PRO A 210 22.43 -1.15 -0.57
C PRO A 210 21.89 -0.14 0.46
N TYR A 211 21.37 1.00 0.01
CA TYR A 211 20.72 1.99 0.87
C TYR A 211 19.41 1.45 1.43
N TYR A 212 18.63 0.79 0.58
CA TYR A 212 17.34 0.22 0.96
C TYR A 212 17.48 -0.93 1.98
N LYS A 213 18.63 -1.60 1.97
CA LYS A 213 18.98 -2.67 2.92
C LYS A 213 19.61 -2.16 4.21
N GLY A 214 19.87 -0.85 4.31
CA GLY A 214 20.61 -0.26 5.44
C GLY A 214 22.08 -0.68 5.47
N GLU A 215 22.65 -1.07 4.33
CA GLU A 215 24.08 -1.38 4.19
C GLU A 215 24.92 -0.12 3.94
N LYS A 216 24.27 0.96 3.47
CA LYS A 216 24.85 2.28 3.25
C LYS A 216 23.90 3.38 3.72
N ASP A 217 24.49 4.49 4.18
CA ASP A 217 23.81 5.75 4.45
C ASP A 217 24.05 6.72 3.28
N TYR A 218 23.08 7.59 2.98
CA TYR A 218 23.24 8.59 1.93
C TYR A 218 24.25 9.67 2.35
N PRO A 219 25.37 9.83 1.62
CA PRO A 219 26.26 10.96 1.88
C PRO A 219 25.58 12.26 1.45
N PHE A 220 25.86 13.34 2.18
CA PHE A 220 25.45 14.68 1.79
C PHE A 220 26.55 15.72 2.01
N GLU A 221 26.49 16.78 1.21
CA GLU A 221 27.33 17.97 1.29
C GLU A 221 26.45 19.23 1.32
N VAL A 222 26.69 20.14 2.26
CA VAL A 222 25.98 21.42 2.38
C VAL A 222 26.99 22.55 2.25
N GLN A 223 26.78 23.44 1.28
CA GLN A 223 27.60 24.64 1.11
C GLN A 223 26.90 25.87 1.70
N LEU A 224 27.58 26.57 2.62
CA LEU A 224 27.05 27.73 3.31
C LEU A 224 27.61 29.04 2.71
N SER A 225 26.73 29.91 2.21
CA SER A 225 27.07 31.12 1.45
C SER A 225 27.97 32.09 2.20
N ASN A 226 27.69 32.27 3.50
CA ASN A 226 28.34 33.29 4.32
C ASN A 226 29.63 32.83 5.01
N GLN A 227 29.87 31.52 5.05
CA GLN A 227 30.99 30.96 5.81
C GLN A 227 32.08 30.40 4.89
N ASN A 228 31.83 30.28 3.58
CA ASN A 228 32.68 29.53 2.65
C ASN A 228 33.08 28.19 3.28
N LYS A 229 32.08 27.54 3.87
CA LYS A 229 32.21 26.34 4.68
C LYS A 229 31.32 25.27 4.09
N THR A 230 31.88 24.07 4.05
CA THR A 230 31.20 22.86 3.65
C THR A 230 30.91 22.06 4.91
N LEU A 231 29.67 21.60 5.06
CA LEU A 231 29.31 20.60 6.06
C LEU A 231 29.09 19.27 5.35
N THR A 232 29.60 18.20 5.90
CA THR A 232 29.40 16.85 5.37
C THR A 232 28.77 15.95 6.42
N GLY A 233 28.04 14.95 5.95
CA GLY A 233 27.52 13.90 6.80
C GLY A 233 26.88 12.78 5.99
N GLU A 234 26.28 11.87 6.73
CA GLU A 234 25.53 10.71 6.26
C GLU A 234 24.10 10.75 6.81
N PHE A 235 23.14 10.27 6.01
CA PHE A 235 21.72 10.14 6.36
C PHE A 235 21.29 8.67 6.25
N ASP A 236 20.77 8.11 7.35
CA ASP A 236 20.18 6.77 7.36
C ASP A 236 18.77 6.82 6.75
N PRO A 237 18.56 6.21 5.56
CA PRO A 237 17.30 6.31 4.83
C PRO A 237 16.17 5.47 5.41
N LEU A 238 16.48 4.54 6.32
CA LEU A 238 15.49 3.68 6.96
C LEU A 238 14.98 4.27 8.28
N THR A 239 15.82 5.03 8.97
CA THR A 239 15.45 5.65 10.25
C THR A 239 15.19 7.15 10.18
N GLY A 240 15.52 7.78 9.04
CA GLY A 240 15.42 9.23 8.87
C GLY A 240 16.43 10.01 9.70
N ARG A 241 17.52 9.37 10.14
CA ARG A 241 18.49 9.95 11.07
C ARG A 241 19.67 10.56 10.35
N LEU A 242 19.99 11.79 10.72
CA LEU A 242 21.23 12.45 10.36
C LEU A 242 22.34 12.02 11.31
N SER A 243 23.50 11.69 10.74
CA SER A 243 24.77 11.66 11.49
C SER A 243 25.13 13.06 11.99
N GLN A 244 26.12 13.14 12.89
CA GLN A 244 26.63 14.44 13.32
C GLN A 244 27.31 15.15 12.14
N LEU A 245 27.01 16.43 11.97
CA LEU A 245 27.65 17.27 10.95
C LEU A 245 29.14 17.42 11.27
N GLU A 246 29.98 17.03 10.31
CA GLU A 246 31.44 17.21 10.39
C GLU A 246 31.86 18.46 9.58
N GLU A 247 32.90 19.14 10.06
CA GLU A 247 33.52 20.33 9.43
C GLU A 247 34.83 20.01 8.72
#